data_AF-A0ABD0N9X5-F1
#
_entry.id   AF-A0ABD0N9X5-F1
#
_cell.length_a   1.000
_cell.length_b   1.000
_cell.length_c   1.000
_cell.angle_alpha   90.00
_cell.angle_beta   90.00
_cell.angle_gamma   90.00
#
_symmetry.space_group_name_H-M   'P 1'
#
loop_
_entity.id
_entity.type
_entity.pdbx_description
1 polymer ?
#
loop_
_entity_poly.entity_id
_entity_poly.type
_entity_poly.pdbx_seq_one_letter_code
_entity_poly.pdbx_strand_id
1 'polypeptide(L)' 'AIDSIHQVGLYCLALVPANTLPKTPLGGIHVSETKQHFLEGSLHPCNILMCPHTCVTNLPKPRQKQP' A
#
# COMPACT_ATOMS: atom_id res chain seq x y z
N ALA A 1 -2.30 4.34 -4.85
CA ALA A 1 -2.88 5.55 -5.49
C ALA A 1 -4.36 5.54 -5.18
N ILE A 2 -4.94 6.68 -4.80
CA ILE A 2 -6.40 6.81 -4.63
C ILE A 2 -6.89 7.44 -5.93
N ASP A 3 -7.27 6.62 -6.91
CA ASP A 3 -7.93 7.12 -8.12
C ASP A 3 -9.39 7.40 -7.78
N SER A 4 -9.82 8.65 -7.96
CA SER A 4 -11.12 9.13 -7.52
C SER A 4 -12.17 8.93 -8.62
N ILE A 5 -12.63 7.70 -8.82
CA ILE A 5 -13.82 7.42 -9.63
C ILE A 5 -15.03 7.54 -8.67
N HIS A 6 -15.81 8.62 -8.80
CA HIS A 6 -17.01 8.92 -8.01
C HIS A 6 -16.83 9.23 -6.50
N GLN A 7 -15.68 9.78 -6.06
CA GLN A 7 -15.39 10.07 -4.63
C GLN A 7 -15.39 8.84 -3.71
N VAL A 8 -15.33 7.63 -4.27
CA VAL A 8 -15.16 6.41 -3.47
C VAL A 8 -13.67 6.22 -3.22
N GLY A 9 -13.22 6.57 -2.02
CA GLY A 9 -11.88 6.16 -1.56
C GLY A 9 -11.81 4.64 -1.52
N LEU A 10 -10.74 4.07 -2.08
CA LEU A 10 -10.53 2.62 -2.11
C LEU A 10 -9.26 2.28 -1.33
N TYR A 11 -9.35 1.26 -0.48
CA TYR A 11 -8.17 0.62 0.08
C TYR A 11 -7.72 -0.49 -0.84
N CYS A 12 -6.47 -0.40 -1.29
CA CYS A 12 -5.84 -1.41 -2.12
C CYS A 12 -4.68 -2.07 -1.36
N LEU A 13 -4.71 -3.39 -1.28
CA LEU A 13 -3.59 -4.21 -0.82
C LEU A 13 -3.01 -4.97 -2.01
N ALA A 14 -1.76 -4.69 -2.35
CA ALA A 14 -1.01 -5.41 -3.36
C ALA A 14 -0.28 -6.58 -2.69
N LEU A 15 -0.63 -7.81 -3.06
CA LEU A 15 0.02 -9.02 -2.57
C LEU A 15 1.13 -9.40 -3.53
N VAL A 16 2.35 -9.55 -3.02
CA VAL A 16 3.54 -9.95 -3.80
C VAL A 16 4.01 -11.33 -3.37
N PRO A 17 4.77 -12.07 -4.20
CA PRO A 17 5.32 -13.35 -3.79
C PRO A 17 6.21 -13.22 -2.54
N ALA A 18 6.34 -14.32 -1.80
CA ALA A 18 7.17 -14.33 -0.60
C ALA A 18 8.62 -13.95 -0.94
N ASN A 19 9.25 -13.14 -0.07
CA ASN A 19 10.64 -12.70 -0.19
C ASN A 19 11.00 -11.85 -1.42
N THR A 20 10.02 -11.29 -2.15
CA THR A 20 10.31 -10.37 -3.27
C THR A 20 10.39 -8.90 -2.86
N LEU A 21 9.92 -8.55 -1.65
CA LEU A 21 10.08 -7.20 -1.13
C LEU A 21 11.53 -6.93 -0.76
N PRO A 22 12.10 -5.77 -1.17
CA PRO A 22 13.42 -5.34 -0.74
C PRO A 22 13.54 -5.33 0.79
N LYS A 23 14.63 -5.88 1.31
CA LYS A 23 14.92 -5.96 2.75
C LYS A 23 16.07 -5.05 3.13
N THR A 24 16.01 -4.44 4.30
CA THR A 24 17.15 -3.76 4.92
C THR A 24 18.16 -4.79 5.42
N PRO A 25 19.41 -4.40 5.71
CA PRO A 25 20.41 -5.30 6.29
C PRO A 25 19.98 -5.98 7.60
N LEU A 26 19.04 -5.36 8.33
CA LEU A 26 18.47 -5.89 9.58
C LEU A 26 17.21 -6.76 9.35
N GLY A 27 16.86 -7.06 8.09
CA GLY A 27 15.76 -7.96 7.73
C GLY A 27 14.37 -7.32 7.66
N GLY A 28 14.23 -6.04 8.02
CA GLY A 28 12.98 -5.29 7.83
C GLY A 28 12.72 -4.97 6.36
N ILE A 29 11.50 -4.57 6.00
CA ILE A 29 11.20 -4.15 4.62
C ILE A 29 11.77 -2.76 4.36
N HIS A 30 12.50 -2.61 3.25
CA HIS A 30 13.00 -1.33 2.79
C HIS A 30 11.88 -0.55 2.07
N VAL A 31 11.13 0.25 2.82
CA VAL A 31 9.91 0.93 2.35
C VAL A 31 10.18 1.86 1.16
N SER A 32 11.28 2.62 1.16
CA SER A 32 11.58 3.58 0.08
C SER A 32 11.80 2.89 -1.27
N GLU A 33 12.63 1.84 -1.28
CA GLU A 33 12.88 1.01 -2.47
C GLU A 33 11.63 0.26 -2.92
N THR A 34 10.87 -0.31 -1.98
CA THR A 34 9.56 -0.93 -2.27
C THR A 34 8.61 0.06 -2.97
N LYS A 35 8.55 1.31 -2.49
CA LYS A 35 7.75 2.37 -3.11
C LYS A 35 8.26 2.71 -4.51
N GLN A 36 9.58 2.77 -4.70
CA GLN A 36 10.16 3.02 -6.01
C GLN A 36 9.77 1.90 -7.01
N HIS A 37 9.94 0.63 -6.63
CA HIS A 37 9.53 -0.50 -7.47
C HIS A 37 8.02 -0.50 -7.77
N PHE A 38 7.19 -0.10 -6.80
CA PHE A 38 5.76 0.08 -7.05
C PHE A 38 5.48 1.14 -8.12
N LEU A 39 6.13 2.31 -8.03
CA LEU A 39 5.94 3.41 -8.97
C LEU A 39 6.50 3.09 -10.36
N GLU A 40 7.57 2.30 -10.43
CA GLU A 40 8.18 1.82 -11.67
C GLU A 40 7.44 0.60 -12.27
N GLY A 41 6.46 0.03 -11.55
CA GLY A 41 5.72 -1.16 -11.97
C GLY A 41 6.49 -2.48 -11.85
N SER A 42 7.68 -2.47 -11.24
CA SER A 42 8.56 -3.64 -11.07
C SER A 42 8.25 -4.47 -9.82
N LEU A 43 7.19 -4.13 -9.06
CA LEU A 43 6.79 -4.87 -7.86
C LEU A 43 6.06 -6.20 -8.16
N HIS A 44 5.51 -6.37 -9.36
CA HIS A 44 4.83 -7.59 -9.84
C HIS A 44 3.83 -8.20 -8.82
N PRO A 45 2.75 -7.49 -8.45
CA PRO A 45 1.75 -8.02 -7.55
C PRO A 45 1.03 -9.23 -8.15
N CYS A 46 0.90 -10.31 -7.37
CA CYS A 46 0.12 -11.50 -7.73
C CYS A 46 -1.38 -11.25 -7.65
N ASN A 47 -1.82 -10.47 -6.67
CA ASN A 47 -3.23 -10.20 -6.40
C ASN A 47 -3.40 -8.77 -5.86
N ILE A 48 -4.53 -8.15 -6.19
CA ILE A 48 -4.92 -6.85 -5.64
C ILE A 48 -6.25 -7.05 -4.93
N LEU A 49 -6.25 -6.85 -3.62
CA LEU A 49 -7.48 -6.80 -2.83
C LEU A 49 -7.93 -5.35 -2.74
N MET A 50 -9.18 -5.09 -3.10
CA MET A 50 -9.77 -3.76 -3.09
C MET A 50 -11.00 -3.75 -2.20
N CYS A 51 -11.14 -2.72 -1.36
CA CYS A 51 -12.29 -2.55 -0.49
C CYS A 51 -12.67 -1.06 -0.44
N PRO A 52 -13.96 -0.69 -0.59
CA PRO A 52 -14.41 0.68 -0.39
C PRO A 52 -14.04 1.18 1.01
N HIS A 53 -13.63 2.44 1.11
CA HIS A 53 -13.26 3.08 2.38
C HIS A 53 -14.39 3.04 3.41
N THR A 54 -15.64 3.12 2.95
CA THR A 54 -16.85 3.01 3.80
C THR A 54 -17.01 1.66 4.46
N CYS A 55 -16.37 0.61 3.93
CA CYS A 55 -16.45 -0.75 4.46
C CYS A 55 -15.36 -1.05 5.49
N VAL A 56 -14.44 -0.10 5.76
CA VAL A 56 -13.33 -0.31 6.70
C VAL A 56 -13.54 0.50 7.97
N THR A 57 -14.14 -0.13 8.99
CA THR A 57 -14.60 0.54 10.22
C THR A 57 -13.53 0.70 11.30
N ASN A 58 -12.40 -0.01 11.21
CA ASN A 58 -11.37 -0.10 12.27
C ASN A 58 -10.00 0.46 11.89
N LEU A 59 -9.92 1.38 10.92
CA LEU A 59 -8.63 1.96 10.57
C LEU A 59 -8.17 3.01 11.59
N PRO A 60 -6.86 3.09 11.87
CA PRO A 60 -6.32 4.17 12.68
C PRO A 60 -6.68 5.51 12.03
N LYS A 61 -7.22 6.42 12.83
CA LYS A 61 -7.56 7.77 12.37
C LYS A 61 -6.34 8.38 11.64
N PRO A 62 -6.53 9.09 10.52
CA PRO A 62 -5.45 9.81 9.87
C PRO A 62 -4.71 10.64 10.93
N ARG A 63 -3.38 10.50 11.00
CA ARG A 63 -2.59 11.30 11.94
C ARG A 63 -2.85 12.77 11.65
N GLN A 64 -3.54 13.46 12.56
CA GLN A 64 -3.64 14.91 12.49
C GLN A 64 -2.23 15.46 12.68
N LYS A 65 -1.80 16.35 11.77
CA LYS A 65 -0.58 17.14 12.01
C LYS A 65 -0.83 17.94 13.29
N GLN A 66 -0.03 17.71 14.32
CA GLN A 66 -0.02 18.59 15.48
C GLN A 66 0.38 20.01 15.00
N PRO A 67 -0.28 21.06 15.52
CA PRO A 67 0.06 22.45 15.18
C PRO A 67 1.48 22.82 15.57
#